data_AF-A0A349H1U9-F1
#
_entry.id   AF-A0A349H1U9-F1
#
_cell.length_a   1.000
_cell.length_b   1.000
_cell.length_c   1.000
_cell.angle_alpha   90.00
_cell.angle_beta   90.00
_cell.angle_gamma   90.00
#
_symmetry.space_group_name_H-M   'P 1'
#
loop_
_entity.id
_entity.type
_entity.pdbx_description
1 polymer ?
#
loop_
_entity_poly.entity_id
_entity_poly.type
_entity_poly.pdbx_seq_one_letter_code
_entity_poly.pdbx_strand_id
1 'polypeptide(L)'
;MEIFKTRRKRNRKKRVEGNLGPVPFASFVLCMGIAGMAYVWILSRSEAIGVEIKALEAVASDLEEKHLNEELKWTRLCAPHNIERILNRNGVKMGYPTGRQVVLLADAGVWESGMDHLDRDMADESHYAKVSGTERHE
;
A
#
# COMPACT_ATOMS: atom_id res chain seq x y z
N MET A 1 -44.14 -11.07 96.57
CA MET A 1 -43.46 -10.18 95.59
C MET A 1 -42.06 -10.75 95.40
N GLU A 2 -41.89 -11.73 94.51
CA GLU A 2 -40.58 -12.26 94.17
C GLU A 2 -40.49 -12.44 92.65
N ILE A 3 -39.57 -11.70 92.04
CA ILE A 3 -39.38 -11.59 90.60
C ILE A 3 -38.38 -12.67 90.17
N PHE A 4 -38.86 -13.71 89.51
CA PHE A 4 -38.00 -14.72 88.88
C PHE A 4 -37.22 -14.12 87.72
N LYS A 5 -35.94 -13.83 87.95
CA LYS A 5 -34.99 -13.37 86.93
C LYS A 5 -34.51 -14.56 86.09
N THR A 6 -35.22 -14.85 85.00
CA THR A 6 -34.77 -15.87 84.04
C THR A 6 -33.57 -15.34 83.23
N ARG A 7 -32.39 -15.90 83.49
CA ARG A 7 -31.18 -15.63 82.70
C ARG A 7 -31.38 -16.20 81.28
N ARG A 8 -31.60 -15.31 80.31
CA ARG A 8 -31.62 -15.61 78.88
C ARG A 8 -30.26 -16.16 78.45
N LYS A 9 -30.15 -17.49 78.29
CA LYS A 9 -28.96 -18.13 77.69
C LYS A 9 -28.83 -17.65 76.24
N ARG A 10 -27.84 -16.79 75.99
CA ARG A 10 -27.48 -16.29 74.66
C ARG A 10 -26.97 -17.47 73.84
N ASN A 11 -27.78 -17.91 72.88
CA ASN A 11 -27.44 -19.00 71.97
C ASN A 11 -26.33 -18.50 71.04
N ARG A 12 -25.06 -18.72 71.41
CA ARG A 12 -23.88 -18.40 70.62
C ARG A 12 -23.79 -19.43 69.50
N LYS A 13 -24.60 -19.25 68.45
CA LYS A 13 -24.50 -20.06 67.24
C LYS A 13 -23.08 -19.93 66.71
N LYS A 14 -22.44 -21.09 66.60
CA LYS A 14 -21.05 -21.34 66.25
C LYS A 14 -20.59 -20.36 65.17
N ARG A 15 -19.47 -19.67 65.44
CA ARG A 15 -18.63 -19.14 64.37
C ARG A 15 -18.35 -20.33 63.47
N VAL A 16 -18.94 -20.32 62.29
CA VAL A 16 -18.44 -21.11 61.19
C VAL A 16 -17.13 -20.43 60.87
N GLU A 17 -16.06 -20.86 61.53
CA GLU A 17 -14.72 -20.82 60.96
C GLU A 17 -14.81 -21.72 59.73
N GLY A 18 -15.39 -21.15 58.67
CA GLY A 18 -15.57 -21.79 57.39
C GLY A 18 -14.18 -22.00 56.86
N ASN A 19 -13.73 -23.24 56.96
CA ASN A 19 -12.45 -23.73 56.50
C ASN A 19 -12.15 -23.14 55.11
N LEU A 20 -11.30 -22.10 55.03
CA LEU A 20 -10.86 -21.44 53.80
C LEU A 20 -9.93 -22.33 52.94
N GLY A 21 -9.90 -23.63 53.22
CA GLY A 21 -8.94 -24.59 52.66
C GLY A 21 -9.05 -24.85 51.15
N PRO A 22 -10.25 -24.90 50.51
CA PRO A 22 -10.32 -25.23 49.08
C PRO A 22 -10.80 -24.10 48.15
N VAL A 23 -11.37 -23.00 48.65
CA VAL A 23 -11.94 -21.94 47.81
C VAL A 23 -10.91 -21.24 46.90
N PRO A 24 -9.72 -20.83 47.38
CA PRO A 24 -8.73 -20.21 46.48
C PRO A 24 -8.17 -21.19 45.45
N PHE A 25 -8.07 -22.48 45.80
CA PHE A 25 -7.60 -23.52 44.88
C PHE A 25 -8.59 -23.76 43.74
N ALA A 26 -9.89 -23.83 44.05
CA ALA A 26 -10.94 -23.94 43.03
C ALA A 26 -10.94 -22.74 42.07
N SER A 27 -10.73 -21.52 42.58
CA SER A 27 -10.59 -20.32 41.77
C SER A 27 -9.38 -20.38 40.84
N PHE A 28 -8.24 -20.83 41.34
CA PHE A 28 -7.02 -20.97 40.53
C PHE A 28 -7.21 -21.95 39.37
N VAL A 29 -7.80 -23.11 39.64
CA VAL A 29 -8.10 -24.12 38.59
C VAL A 29 -9.07 -23.55 37.54
N LEU A 30 -10.09 -22.80 37.97
CA LEU A 30 -11.03 -22.15 37.05
C LEU A 30 -10.33 -21.12 36.17
N CYS A 31 -9.51 -20.24 36.74
CA CYS A 31 -8.72 -19.27 35.99
C CYS A 31 -7.78 -19.94 34.99
N MET A 32 -7.13 -21.04 35.39
CA MET A 32 -6.24 -21.79 34.52
C MET A 32 -7.00 -22.43 33.34
N GLY A 33 -8.21 -22.94 33.58
CA GLY A 33 -9.11 -23.43 32.53
C GLY A 33 -9.53 -22.34 31.54
N ILE A 34 -9.92 -21.16 32.03
CA ILE A 34 -10.27 -20.01 31.18
C ILE A 34 -9.07 -19.55 30.36
N ALA A 35 -7.88 -19.47 30.97
CA ALA A 35 -6.65 -19.10 30.28
C ALA A 35 -6.29 -20.10 29.18
N GLY A 36 -6.45 -21.39 29.43
CA GLY A 36 -6.25 -22.44 28.43
C GLY A 36 -7.22 -22.32 27.25
N MET A 37 -8.51 -22.09 27.52
CA MET A 37 -9.51 -21.85 26.48
C MET A 37 -9.19 -20.59 25.66
N ALA A 38 -8.83 -19.49 26.32
CA ALA A 38 -8.44 -18.24 25.66
C ALA A 38 -7.21 -18.44 24.77
N TYR A 39 -6.21 -19.21 25.24
CA TYR A 39 -5.01 -19.51 24.47
C TYR A 39 -5.33 -20.25 23.18
N VAL A 40 -6.13 -21.32 23.25
CA VAL A 40 -6.54 -22.09 22.05
C VAL A 40 -7.37 -21.22 21.11
N TRP A 41 -8.24 -20.38 21.65
CA TRP A 41 -9.03 -19.45 20.85
C TRP A 41 -8.17 -18.44 20.09
N ILE A 42 -7.19 -17.83 20.77
CA ILE A 42 -6.24 -16.90 20.15
C ILE A 42 -5.41 -17.62 19.07
N LEU A 43 -4.94 -18.83 19.35
CA LEU A 43 -4.16 -19.61 18.39
C LEU A 43 -4.99 -19.88 17.12
N SER A 44 -6.22 -20.38 17.27
CA SER A 44 -7.12 -20.61 16.13
C SER A 44 -7.42 -19.34 15.33
N ARG A 45 -7.54 -18.18 16.01
CA ARG A 45 -7.77 -16.90 15.35
C ARG A 45 -6.54 -16.43 14.59
N SER A 46 -5.34 -16.63 15.14
CA SER A 46 -4.09 -16.28 14.48
C SER A 46 -3.84 -17.12 13.22
N GLU A 47 -4.18 -18.41 13.24
CA GLU A 47 -4.12 -19.27 12.07
C GLU A 47 -5.06 -18.79 10.96
N ALA A 48 -6.31 -18.44 11.29
CA ALA A 48 -7.27 -17.91 10.32
C ALA A 48 -6.77 -16.62 9.65
N ILE A 49 -6.20 -15.69 10.43
CA ILE A 49 -5.63 -14.44 9.90
C ILE A 49 -4.40 -14.74 9.04
N GLY A 50 -3.55 -15.69 9.43
CA GLY A 50 -2.39 -16.09 8.64
C GLY A 50 -2.75 -16.67 7.28
N VAL A 51 -3.86 -17.42 7.18
CA VAL A 51 -4.38 -17.92 5.91
C VAL A 51 -4.87 -16.77 5.02
N GLU A 52 -5.57 -15.80 5.61
CA GLU A 52 -6.07 -14.62 4.88
C GLU A 52 -4.92 -13.76 4.34
N ILE A 53 -3.89 -13.52 5.15
CA ILE A 53 -2.68 -12.79 4.73
C ILE A 53 -2.02 -13.51 3.56
N LYS A 54 -1.80 -14.83 3.65
CA LYS A 54 -1.19 -15.61 2.56
C LYS A 54 -2.02 -15.57 1.27
N ALA A 55 -3.35 -15.57 1.39
CA ALA A 55 -4.23 -15.46 0.23
C ALA A 55 -4.09 -14.08 -0.43
N LEU A 56 -4.02 -13.01 0.36
CA LEU A 56 -3.82 -11.64 -0.15
C LEU A 56 -2.43 -11.47 -0.76
N GLU A 57 -1.39 -12.01 -0.14
CA GLU A 57 -0.02 -12.01 -0.68
C GLU A 57 0.05 -12.74 -2.02
N ALA A 58 -0.62 -13.90 -2.15
CA ALA A 58 -0.68 -14.62 -3.41
C ALA A 58 -1.36 -13.80 -4.52
N VAL A 59 -2.49 -13.16 -4.20
CA VAL A 59 -3.20 -12.28 -5.16
C VAL A 59 -2.33 -11.09 -5.55
N ALA A 60 -1.64 -10.46 -4.61
CA ALA A 60 -0.74 -9.34 -4.89
C ALA A 60 0.39 -9.77 -5.84
N SER A 61 1.02 -10.93 -5.59
CA SER A 61 2.09 -11.46 -6.43
C SER A 61 1.63 -11.79 -7.85
N ASP A 62 0.42 -12.35 -8.01
CA ASP A 62 -0.16 -12.64 -9.33
C ASP A 62 -0.50 -11.35 -10.10
N LEU A 63 -0.97 -10.31 -9.40
CA LEU A 63 -1.21 -9.00 -10.02
C LEU A 63 0.09 -8.32 -10.48
N GLU A 64 1.15 -8.42 -9.67
CA GLU A 64 2.46 -7.87 -10.00
C GLU A 64 3.05 -8.55 -11.25
N GLU A 65 2.95 -9.88 -11.33
CA GLU A 65 3.39 -10.62 -12.52
C GLU A 65 2.61 -10.19 -13.77
N LYS A 66 1.29 -10.02 -13.66
CA LYS A 66 0.44 -9.52 -14.76
C LYS A 66 0.84 -8.11 -15.18
N HIS A 67 1.06 -7.22 -14.22
CA HIS A 67 1.49 -5.85 -14.49
C HIS A 67 2.82 -5.83 -15.25
N LEU A 68 3.82 -6.58 -14.78
CA LEU A 68 5.12 -6.68 -15.45
C LEU A 68 5.00 -7.25 -16.86
N ASN A 69 4.16 -8.26 -17.07
CA ASN A 69 3.92 -8.82 -18.40
C ASN A 69 3.27 -7.80 -19.34
N GLU A 70 2.31 -7.01 -18.86
CA GLU A 70 1.68 -5.94 -19.62
C GLU A 70 2.67 -4.82 -19.93
N GLU A 71 3.49 -4.41 -18.97
CA GLU A 71 4.52 -3.40 -19.13
C GLU A 71 5.57 -3.82 -20.16
N LEU A 72 6.02 -5.08 -20.11
CA LEU A 72 6.92 -5.64 -21.11
C LEU A 72 6.28 -5.69 -22.50
N LYS A 73 4.99 -6.06 -22.58
CA LYS A 73 4.24 -6.06 -23.83
C LYS A 73 4.11 -4.65 -24.39
N TRP A 74 3.77 -3.67 -23.55
CA TRP A 74 3.67 -2.26 -23.91
C TRP A 74 5.01 -1.72 -24.39
N THR A 75 6.09 -1.99 -23.67
CA THR A 75 7.45 -1.58 -24.04
C THR A 75 7.84 -2.16 -25.39
N ARG A 76 7.50 -3.42 -25.68
CA ARG A 76 7.74 -4.05 -26.99
C ARG A 76 6.90 -3.43 -28.11
N LEU A 77 5.66 -3.01 -27.83
CA LEU A 77 4.79 -2.35 -28.81
C LEU A 77 5.25 -0.91 -29.08
N CYS A 78 5.67 -0.19 -28.05
CA CYS A 78 6.15 1.19 -28.13
C CYS A 78 7.61 1.32 -28.58
N ALA A 79 8.34 0.20 -28.70
CA ALA A 79 9.71 0.22 -29.20
C ALA A 79 9.72 0.83 -30.62
N PRO A 80 10.60 1.82 -30.89
CA PRO A 80 10.58 2.60 -32.12
C PRO A 80 10.70 1.71 -33.36
N HIS A 81 11.52 0.66 -33.30
CA HIS A 81 11.68 -0.31 -34.40
C HIS A 81 10.36 -1.03 -34.76
N ASN A 82 9.50 -1.30 -33.77
CA ASN A 82 8.28 -2.07 -33.96
C ASN A 82 7.18 -1.16 -34.52
N ILE A 83 7.13 0.09 -34.04
CA ILE A 83 6.30 1.15 -34.59
C ILE A 83 6.65 1.37 -36.07
N GLU A 84 7.92 1.59 -36.40
CA GLU A 84 8.38 1.77 -37.79
C GLU A 84 8.04 0.58 -38.68
N ARG A 85 8.20 -0.65 -38.17
CA ARG A 85 7.82 -1.87 -38.89
C ARG A 85 6.32 -1.95 -39.18
N ILE A 86 5.47 -1.61 -38.21
CA ILE A 86 4.01 -1.60 -38.37
C ILE A 86 3.58 -0.50 -39.34
N LEU A 87 4.19 0.69 -39.24
CA LEU A 87 3.94 1.80 -40.16
C LEU A 87 4.31 1.45 -41.60
N ASN A 88 5.51 0.90 -41.81
CA ASN A 88 5.98 0.47 -43.12
C ASN A 88 5.08 -0.62 -43.71
N ARG A 89 4.59 -1.57 -42.89
CA ARG A 89 3.65 -2.60 -43.33
C ARG A 89 2.30 -2.04 -43.77
N ASN A 90 1.80 -1.00 -43.11
CA ASN A 90 0.53 -0.34 -43.46
C ASN A 90 0.69 0.74 -44.53
N GLY A 91 1.89 0.92 -45.10
CA GLY A 91 2.17 1.94 -46.11
C GLY A 91 2.14 3.38 -45.59
N VAL A 92 2.12 3.57 -44.26
CA VAL A 92 2.11 4.88 -43.63
C VAL A 92 3.56 5.32 -43.43
N LYS A 93 4.02 6.29 -44.23
CA LYS A 93 5.29 6.98 -43.99
C LYS A 93 5.07 8.13 -43.00
N MET A 94 5.29 7.91 -41.71
CA MET A 94 5.51 9.02 -40.77
C MET A 94 6.97 9.45 -40.87
N GLY A 95 7.22 10.58 -41.54
CA GLY A 95 8.48 11.30 -41.42
C GLY A 95 8.39 12.31 -40.27
N TYR A 96 9.54 12.76 -39.77
CA TYR A 96 9.56 13.91 -38.88
C TYR A 96 8.97 15.12 -39.61
N PRO A 97 8.16 15.97 -38.93
CA PRO A 97 7.64 17.18 -39.53
C PRO A 97 8.82 18.06 -39.97
N THR A 98 8.72 18.59 -41.18
CA THR A 98 9.68 19.58 -41.65
C THR A 98 9.52 20.86 -40.83
N GLY A 99 10.57 21.68 -40.66
CA GLY A 99 10.52 22.91 -39.85
C GLY A 99 9.40 23.88 -40.26
N ARG A 100 8.92 23.80 -41.51
CA ARG A 100 7.78 24.58 -42.03
C ARG A 100 6.41 24.10 -41.54
N GLN A 101 6.32 22.88 -41.00
CA GLN A 101 5.09 22.25 -40.49
C GLN A 101 4.95 22.40 -38.97
N VAL A 102 5.98 22.90 -38.29
CA VAL A 102 5.97 23.12 -36.83
C VAL A 102 5.55 24.56 -36.57
N VAL A 103 4.35 24.77 -36.02
CA VAL A 103 3.90 26.07 -35.53
C VAL A 103 4.34 26.20 -34.07
N LEU A 104 5.30 27.09 -33.81
CA LEU A 104 5.67 27.46 -32.46
C LEU A 104 4.62 28.45 -31.93
N LEU A 105 3.79 27.98 -31.01
CA LEU A 105 2.89 28.86 -30.25
C LEU A 105 3.73 29.52 -29.16
N ALA A 106 4.12 30.78 -29.38
CA ALA A 106 4.64 31.59 -28.29
C ALA A 106 3.47 31.93 -27.35
N ASP A 107 3.71 31.73 -26.07
CA ASP A 107 2.76 31.98 -24.99
C ASP A 107 2.20 33.41 -25.12
N ALA A 108 0.88 33.55 -25.00
CA ALA A 108 0.11 34.76 -25.32
C ALA A 108 0.34 35.94 -24.34
N GLY A 109 1.50 35.98 -23.68
CA GLY A 109 1.93 37.03 -22.74
C GLY A 109 3.24 37.73 -23.11
N VAL A 110 3.90 37.36 -24.22
CA VAL A 110 5.21 37.93 -24.61
C VAL A 110 5.17 38.48 -26.04
N TRP A 111 4.19 39.34 -26.35
CA TRP A 111 3.99 39.87 -27.71
C TRP A 111 4.22 41.38 -27.85
N GLU A 112 4.76 42.07 -26.84
CA GLU A 112 4.89 43.53 -26.90
C GLU A 112 6.34 44.07 -27.01
N SER A 113 7.36 43.23 -27.11
CA SER A 113 8.76 43.76 -27.10
C SER A 113 9.79 43.07 -27.99
N GLY A 114 9.40 42.13 -28.87
CA GLY A 114 10.36 41.31 -29.62
C GLY A 114 10.35 41.45 -31.13
N MET A 115 9.57 42.38 -31.70
CA MET A 115 9.27 42.41 -33.14
C MET A 115 10.13 43.40 -33.95
N ASP A 116 11.31 43.76 -33.44
CA ASP A 116 12.27 44.62 -34.16
C ASP A 116 13.59 43.91 -34.52
N HIS A 117 13.75 42.61 -34.20
CA HIS A 117 15.05 41.94 -34.30
C HIS A 117 15.09 40.67 -35.16
N LEU A 118 13.95 40.09 -35.53
CA LEU A 118 13.90 38.77 -36.16
C LEU A 118 14.12 38.73 -37.68
N ASP A 119 14.20 39.89 -38.35
CA ASP A 119 14.56 39.93 -39.77
C ASP A 119 16.08 39.78 -40.01
N ARG A 120 16.91 39.87 -38.96
CA ARG A 120 18.38 39.86 -39.11
C ARG A 120 19.04 38.51 -38.86
N ASP A 121 18.39 37.63 -38.08
CA ASP A 121 18.99 36.37 -37.65
C ASP A 121 18.65 35.17 -38.56
N MET A 122 17.80 35.34 -39.59
CA MET A 122 17.62 34.34 -40.65
C MET A 122 18.87 34.14 -41.53
N ALA A 123 19.92 34.95 -41.36
CA ALA A 123 21.18 34.81 -42.06
C ALA A 123 22.22 33.93 -41.33
N ASP A 124 21.98 33.52 -40.08
CA ASP A 124 22.93 32.71 -39.31
C ASP A 124 22.41 31.28 -39.11
N GLU A 125 22.43 30.53 -40.22
CA GLU A 125 22.35 29.07 -40.24
C GLU A 125 23.56 28.44 -39.52
N SER A 126 23.59 28.37 -38.18
CA SER A 126 24.63 27.56 -37.53
C SER A 126 24.38 27.08 -36.09
N HIS A 127 23.16 27.20 -35.54
CA HIS A 127 22.89 26.76 -34.15
C HIS A 127 21.83 25.65 -34.06
N TYR A 128 22.14 24.48 -34.62
CA TYR A 128 21.44 23.26 -34.20
C TYR A 128 21.91 22.82 -32.82
N ALA A 129 20.94 22.44 -31.99
CA ALA A 129 21.13 21.84 -30.68
C ALA A 129 22.08 20.64 -30.75
N LYS A 130 23.29 20.83 -30.22
CA LYS A 130 24.24 19.78 -29.91
C LYS A 130 23.61 18.90 -28.82
N VAL A 131 23.00 17.79 -29.22
CA VAL A 131 22.67 16.69 -28.30
C VAL A 131 24.00 16.10 -27.87
N SER A 132 24.56 16.61 -26.78
CA SER A 132 25.65 15.93 -26.09
C SER A 132 25.09 14.64 -25.51
N GLY A 133 25.42 13.52 -26.15
CA GLY A 133 25.27 12.21 -25.57
C GLY A 133 26.07 12.14 -24.28
N THR A 134 25.35 12.01 -23.16
CA THR A 134 25.92 11.46 -21.94
C THR A 134 25.71 9.96 -21.97
N GLU A 135 26.64 9.28 -22.65
CA GLU A 135 26.95 7.88 -22.36
C GLU A 135 27.29 7.78 -20.87
N ARG A 136 26.44 7.09 -20.10
CA ARG A 136 26.86 6.48 -18.84
C ARG A 136 27.43 5.11 -19.20
N HIS A 137 28.75 5.03 -19.24
CA HIS A 137 29.50 3.79 -19.10
C HIS A 137 30.13 3.76 -17.70
N GLU A 138 29.88 2.65 -17.02
CA GLU A 138 30.63 2.03 -15.91
C GLU A 138 30.56 2.63 -14.49
#